data_AF-A0A924MNI5-F1
#
_entry.id   AF-A0A924MNI5-F1
#
_cell.length_a   1.000
_cell.length_b   1.000
_cell.length_c   1.000
_cell.angle_alpha   90.00
_cell.angle_beta   90.00
_cell.angle_gamma   90.00
#
_symmetry.space_group_name_H-M   'P 1'
#
loop_
_entity.id
_entity.type
_entity.pdbx_description
1 polymer ?
#
loop_
_entity_poly.entity_id
_entity_poly.type
_entity_poly.pdbx_seq_one_letter_code
_entity_poly.pdbx_strand_id
1 'polypeptide(L)'
;LGALWGTRLCLYLLKRVLHEPEDGRYQALRAQWQGSPAKFFAFFQLQAIVVALFALPFIAAAGHHGRDINGWILAAIGVWIASVGGEAIADRQLARFRADPANRGKTCRVGFWNWSRHPNYFFEWLHWFTYVLLAVGGHLFWLSLAGPVVMFLFLYRVSGIPWTEAQALRSRGDDYLRYQREVSAFFPRPPKRD
;
A
#
# COMPACT_ATOMS: atom_id res chain seq x y z
N LEU A 1 -24.19 -0.28 1.40
CA LEU A 1 -23.05 -0.47 2.34
C LEU A 1 -21.96 0.58 2.13
N GLY A 2 -21.38 0.70 0.93
CA GLY A 2 -20.33 1.70 0.63
C GLY A 2 -20.73 3.15 0.94
N ALA A 3 -21.93 3.58 0.52
CA ALA A 3 -22.42 4.94 0.81
C ALA A 3 -22.55 5.22 2.32
N LEU A 4 -23.09 4.27 3.10
CA LEU A 4 -23.22 4.42 4.55
C LEU A 4 -21.85 4.53 5.24
N TRP A 5 -20.89 3.69 4.85
CA TRP A 5 -19.53 3.73 5.40
C TRP A 5 -18.78 5.01 4.99
N GLY A 6 -18.92 5.43 3.74
CA GLY A 6 -18.36 6.69 3.22
C GLY A 6 -18.91 7.92 3.94
N THR A 7 -20.23 7.99 4.14
CA THR A 7 -20.86 9.08 4.92
C THR A 7 -20.37 9.11 6.35
N ARG A 8 -20.29 7.94 7.03
CA ARG A 8 -19.74 7.85 8.39
C ARG A 8 -18.31 8.40 8.45
N LEU A 9 -17.45 8.00 7.52
CA LEU A 9 -16.06 8.44 7.46
C LEU A 9 -15.96 9.94 7.19
N CYS A 10 -16.77 10.45 6.26
CA CYS A 10 -16.83 11.88 5.95
C CYS A 10 -17.21 12.71 7.17
N LEU A 11 -18.29 12.34 7.89
CA LEU A 11 -18.72 13.04 9.10
C LEU A 11 -17.67 12.99 10.21
N TYR A 12 -16.97 11.86 10.36
CA TYR A 12 -15.88 11.72 11.30
C TYR A 12 -14.71 12.67 10.97
N LEU A 13 -14.27 12.69 9.70
CA LEU A 13 -13.19 13.57 9.25
C LEU A 13 -13.58 15.04 9.32
N LEU A 14 -14.82 15.39 8.99
CA LEU A 14 -15.34 16.75 9.11
C LEU A 14 -15.30 17.22 10.57
N LYS A 15 -15.80 16.40 11.50
CA LYS A 15 -15.72 16.69 12.93
C LYS A 15 -14.27 16.91 13.37
N ARG A 16 -13.36 16.07 12.90
CA ARG A 16 -11.93 16.17 13.20
C ARG A 16 -11.33 17.48 12.70
N VAL A 17 -11.56 17.83 11.45
CA VAL A 17 -11.03 19.06 10.84
C VAL A 17 -11.55 20.33 11.53
N LEU A 18 -12.78 20.30 12.05
CA LEU A 18 -13.37 21.44 12.75
C LEU A 18 -12.90 21.63 14.20
N HIS A 19 -12.40 20.57 14.85
CA HIS A 19 -12.13 20.58 16.31
C HIS A 19 -10.68 20.24 16.68
N GLU A 20 -9.90 19.65 15.79
CA GLU A 20 -8.49 19.31 16.04
C GLU A 20 -7.55 20.28 15.30
N PRO A 21 -6.36 20.56 15.87
CA PRO A 21 -5.34 21.34 15.19
C PRO A 21 -4.89 20.63 13.89
N GLU A 22 -4.55 21.44 12.88
CA GLU A 22 -4.06 20.96 11.58
C GLU A 22 -2.88 20.00 11.76
N ASP A 23 -2.91 18.85 11.06
CA ASP A 23 -1.83 17.86 11.10
C ASP A 23 -0.50 18.52 10.67
N GLY A 24 0.59 18.22 11.40
CA GLY A 24 1.92 18.79 11.17
C GLY A 24 2.43 18.61 9.73
N ARG A 25 1.96 17.57 9.02
CA ARG A 25 2.25 17.39 7.59
C ARG A 25 1.67 18.53 6.72
N TYR A 26 0.43 18.93 6.97
CA TYR A 26 -0.21 20.02 6.24
C TYR A 26 0.36 21.38 6.66
N GLN A 27 0.73 21.55 7.93
CA GLN A 27 1.44 22.76 8.38
C GLN A 27 2.79 22.94 7.67
N ALA A 28 3.59 21.87 7.57
CA ALA A 28 4.86 21.89 6.84
C ALA A 28 4.67 22.21 5.35
N LEU A 29 3.64 21.62 4.72
CA LEU A 29 3.28 21.87 3.33
C LEU A 29 2.80 23.32 3.12
N ARG A 30 2.03 23.86 4.08
CA ARG A 30 1.55 25.24 4.09
C ARG A 30 2.71 26.24 4.19
N ALA A 31 3.67 25.96 5.06
CA ALA A 31 4.89 26.76 5.19
C ALA A 31 5.71 26.73 3.88
N GLN A 32 5.89 25.55 3.28
CA GLN A 32 6.62 25.40 2.01
C GLN A 32 5.92 26.10 0.83
N TRP A 33 4.59 26.11 0.83
CA TRP A 33 3.77 26.67 -0.25
C TRP A 33 3.30 28.10 0.01
N GLN A 34 3.79 28.73 1.08
CA GLN A 34 3.44 30.09 1.49
C GLN A 34 1.92 30.29 1.64
N GLY A 35 1.20 29.26 2.09
CA GLY A 35 -0.25 29.32 2.27
C GLY A 35 -1.08 29.43 0.98
N SER A 36 -0.49 29.21 -0.21
CA SER A 36 -1.19 29.36 -1.48
C SER A 36 -2.42 28.44 -1.60
N PRO A 37 -3.65 28.97 -1.66
CA PRO A 37 -4.86 28.15 -1.76
C PRO A 37 -4.92 27.33 -3.05
N ALA A 38 -4.38 27.86 -4.16
CA ALA A 38 -4.35 27.18 -5.45
C ALA A 38 -3.51 25.88 -5.42
N LYS A 39 -2.39 25.88 -4.70
CA LYS A 39 -1.55 24.67 -4.55
C LYS A 39 -2.23 23.61 -3.71
N PHE A 40 -2.91 24.00 -2.63
CA PHE A 40 -3.73 23.09 -1.84
C PHE A 40 -4.89 22.52 -2.65
N PHE A 41 -5.61 23.36 -3.39
CA PHE A 41 -6.68 22.91 -4.27
C PHE A 41 -6.16 21.88 -5.29
N ALA A 42 -5.08 22.20 -6.02
CA ALA A 42 -4.48 21.29 -6.98
C ALA A 42 -4.02 19.97 -6.33
N PHE A 43 -3.44 20.03 -5.12
CA PHE A 43 -3.05 18.85 -4.35
C PHE A 43 -4.25 17.95 -4.01
N PHE A 44 -5.36 18.52 -3.54
CA PHE A 44 -6.58 17.75 -3.26
C PHE A 44 -7.23 17.19 -4.53
N GLN A 45 -7.19 17.94 -5.65
CA GLN A 45 -7.68 17.42 -6.94
C GLN A 45 -6.83 16.25 -7.43
N LEU A 46 -5.50 16.32 -7.26
CA LEU A 46 -4.62 15.19 -7.56
C LEU A 46 -4.99 13.96 -6.72
N GLN A 47 -5.25 14.13 -5.41
CA GLN A 47 -5.72 13.05 -4.55
C GLN A 47 -7.07 12.47 -5.03
N ALA A 48 -8.02 13.32 -5.45
CA ALA A 48 -9.31 12.87 -5.98
C ALA A 48 -9.14 12.04 -7.26
N ILE A 49 -8.25 12.45 -8.18
CA ILE A 49 -7.91 11.69 -9.38
C ILE A 49 -7.32 10.33 -9.01
N VAL A 50 -6.39 10.29 -8.05
CA VAL A 50 -5.80 9.04 -7.58
C VAL A 50 -6.86 8.09 -7.01
N VAL A 51 -7.80 8.60 -6.21
CA VAL A 51 -8.91 7.80 -5.68
C VAL A 51 -9.78 7.26 -6.82
N ALA A 52 -10.08 8.07 -7.83
CA ALA A 52 -10.83 7.62 -9.01
C ALA A 52 -10.08 6.54 -9.79
N LEU A 53 -8.75 6.64 -9.94
CA LEU A 53 -7.92 5.61 -10.57
C LEU A 53 -8.00 4.28 -9.80
N PHE A 54 -7.98 4.32 -8.46
CA PHE A 54 -8.14 3.12 -7.63
C PHE A 54 -9.55 2.53 -7.67
N ALA A 55 -10.56 3.27 -8.12
CA ALA A 55 -11.91 2.74 -8.33
C ALA A 55 -12.04 1.93 -9.63
N LEU A 56 -11.18 2.16 -10.62
CA LEU A 56 -11.26 1.51 -11.94
C LEU A 56 -11.26 -0.04 -11.88
N PRO A 57 -10.40 -0.70 -11.06
CA PRO A 57 -10.40 -2.16 -10.98
C PRO A 57 -11.69 -2.73 -10.38
N PHE A 58 -12.33 -2.00 -9.46
CA PHE A 58 -13.61 -2.40 -8.89
C PHE A 58 -14.73 -2.27 -9.92
N ILE A 59 -14.72 -1.21 -10.73
CA ILE A 59 -15.67 -1.06 -11.84
C ILE A 59 -15.50 -2.18 -12.86
N ALA A 60 -14.25 -2.52 -13.21
CA ALA A 60 -13.95 -3.62 -14.12
C ALA A 60 -14.47 -4.98 -13.60
N ALA A 61 -14.24 -5.26 -12.32
CA ALA A 61 -14.70 -6.49 -11.68
C ALA A 61 -16.24 -6.53 -11.54
N ALA A 62 -16.88 -5.41 -11.18
CA ALA A 62 -18.33 -5.32 -11.01
C ALA A 62 -19.10 -5.34 -12.35
N GLY A 63 -18.49 -4.85 -13.43
CA GLY A 63 -19.05 -4.86 -14.79
C GLY A 63 -18.98 -6.24 -15.47
N HIS A 64 -18.33 -7.22 -14.85
CA HIS A 64 -18.33 -8.59 -15.33
C HIS A 64 -19.58 -9.33 -14.81
N HIS A 65 -20.51 -9.63 -15.72
CA HIS A 65 -21.80 -10.25 -15.40
C HIS A 65 -21.81 -11.79 -15.48
N GLY A 66 -20.64 -12.43 -15.67
CA GLY A 66 -20.53 -13.89 -15.62
C GLY A 66 -20.89 -14.39 -14.21
N ARG A 67 -22.05 -15.05 -14.09
CA ARG A 67 -22.59 -15.51 -12.79
C ARG A 67 -22.02 -16.86 -12.34
N ASP A 68 -21.33 -17.56 -13.23
CA ASP A 68 -20.83 -18.90 -12.94
C ASP A 68 -19.48 -18.85 -12.22
N ILE A 69 -19.35 -19.68 -11.17
CA ILE A 69 -18.06 -19.92 -10.53
C ILE A 69 -17.16 -20.61 -11.55
N ASN A 70 -16.18 -19.87 -12.06
CA ASN A 70 -15.20 -20.36 -13.02
C ASN A 70 -13.81 -20.43 -12.38
N GLY A 71 -12.84 -21.00 -13.13
CA GLY A 71 -11.46 -21.12 -12.66
C GLY A 71 -10.80 -19.78 -12.31
N TRP A 72 -11.22 -18.67 -12.92
CA TRP A 72 -10.70 -17.33 -12.62
C TRP A 72 -11.18 -16.81 -11.27
N ILE A 73 -12.43 -17.09 -10.89
CA ILE A 73 -12.95 -16.76 -9.55
C ILE A 73 -12.20 -17.56 -8.48
N LEU A 74 -11.96 -18.85 -8.70
CA LEU A 74 -11.16 -19.67 -7.78
C LEU A 74 -9.72 -19.17 -7.67
N ALA A 75 -9.10 -18.79 -8.80
CA ALA A 75 -7.77 -18.19 -8.81
C ALA A 75 -7.75 -16.84 -8.07
N ALA A 76 -8.77 -16.00 -8.24
CA ALA A 76 -8.90 -14.73 -7.54
C ALA A 76 -8.99 -14.93 -6.02
N ILE A 77 -9.79 -15.90 -5.57
CA ILE A 77 -9.87 -16.27 -4.14
C ILE A 77 -8.51 -16.75 -3.64
N GLY A 78 -7.81 -17.60 -4.41
CA GLY A 78 -6.48 -18.08 -4.07
C GLY A 78 -5.46 -16.96 -3.90
N VAL A 79 -5.42 -16.02 -4.85
CA VAL A 79 -4.56 -14.82 -4.78
C VAL A 79 -4.94 -13.96 -3.58
N TRP A 80 -6.23 -13.73 -3.35
CA TRP A 80 -6.70 -12.94 -2.21
C TRP A 80 -6.27 -13.54 -0.88
N ILE A 81 -6.45 -14.85 -0.69
CA ILE A 81 -6.00 -15.56 0.53
C ILE A 81 -4.48 -15.46 0.68
N ALA A 82 -3.72 -15.68 -0.39
CA ALA A 82 -2.26 -15.60 -0.36
C ALA A 82 -1.77 -14.19 -0.01
N SER A 83 -2.43 -13.15 -0.54
CA SER A 83 -2.10 -11.75 -0.25
C SER A 83 -2.43 -11.38 1.19
N VAL A 84 -3.68 -11.56 1.63
CA VAL A 84 -4.09 -11.19 2.99
C VAL A 84 -3.35 -12.03 4.03
N GLY A 85 -3.18 -13.33 3.77
CA GLY A 85 -2.41 -14.22 4.64
C GLY A 85 -0.93 -13.86 4.69
N GLY A 86 -0.32 -13.59 3.53
CA GLY A 86 1.08 -13.19 3.43
C GLY A 86 1.37 -11.86 4.13
N GLU A 87 0.51 -10.87 3.93
CA GLU A 87 0.58 -9.56 4.61
C GLU A 87 0.46 -9.73 6.12
N ALA A 88 -0.57 -10.46 6.59
CA ALA A 88 -0.78 -10.70 8.02
C ALA A 88 0.41 -11.42 8.68
N ILE A 89 1.03 -12.38 7.98
CA ILE A 89 2.23 -13.06 8.47
C ILE A 89 3.42 -12.11 8.50
N ALA A 90 3.64 -11.30 7.45
CA ALA A 90 4.73 -10.33 7.38
C ALA A 90 4.62 -9.28 8.50
N ASP A 91 3.43 -8.74 8.74
CA ASP A 91 3.18 -7.77 9.80
C ASP A 91 3.33 -8.41 11.17
N ARG A 92 2.85 -9.65 11.36
CA ARG A 92 3.04 -10.38 12.63
C ARG A 92 4.52 -10.65 12.92
N GLN A 93 5.31 -10.98 11.90
CA GLN A 93 6.77 -11.14 12.04
C GLN A 93 7.40 -9.81 12.49
N LEU A 94 7.03 -8.69 11.86
CA LEU A 94 7.55 -7.37 12.22
C LEU A 94 7.13 -6.94 13.62
N ALA A 95 5.86 -7.16 13.99
CA ALA A 95 5.32 -6.81 15.30
C ALA A 95 6.02 -7.59 16.40
N ARG A 96 6.20 -8.91 16.23
CA ARG A 96 6.94 -9.75 17.17
C ARG A 96 8.40 -9.30 17.31
N PHE A 97 9.05 -8.97 16.20
CA PHE A 97 10.43 -8.46 16.22
C PHE A 97 10.55 -7.15 17.00
N ARG A 98 9.61 -6.21 16.78
CA ARG A 98 9.60 -4.90 17.46
C ARG A 98 9.21 -4.97 18.94
N ALA A 99 8.43 -5.98 19.33
CA ALA A 99 8.00 -6.15 20.72
C ALA A 99 9.15 -6.55 21.65
N ASP A 100 10.20 -7.17 21.12
CA ASP A 100 11.38 -7.55 21.88
C ASP A 100 12.35 -6.36 22.07
N PRO A 101 12.60 -5.91 23.32
CA PRO A 101 13.53 -4.81 23.60
C PRO A 101 14.96 -5.06 23.10
N ALA A 102 15.40 -6.32 22.98
CA ALA A 102 16.73 -6.67 22.48
C ALA A 102 16.93 -6.33 20.98
N ASN A 103 15.83 -6.04 20.27
CA ASN A 103 15.83 -5.67 18.86
C ASN A 103 15.79 -4.15 18.62
N ARG A 104 15.83 -3.33 19.68
CA ARG A 104 15.93 -1.87 19.53
C ARG A 104 17.17 -1.50 18.71
N GLY A 105 16.97 -0.67 17.69
CA GLY A 105 18.03 -0.25 16.76
C GLY A 105 18.40 -1.28 15.68
N LYS A 106 17.86 -2.51 15.72
CA LYS A 106 18.14 -3.56 14.74
C LYS A 106 17.08 -3.63 13.64
N THR A 107 17.45 -4.21 12.50
CA THR A 107 16.57 -4.45 11.36
C THR A 107 15.97 -5.86 11.40
N CYS A 108 14.66 -5.95 11.16
CA CYS A 108 13.97 -7.23 11.06
C CYS A 108 14.49 -7.99 9.83
N ARG A 109 15.03 -9.19 10.05
CA ARG A 109 15.48 -10.11 8.99
C ARG A 109 14.84 -11.50 9.13
N VAL A 110 13.63 -11.55 9.70
CA VAL A 110 12.93 -12.81 10.03
C VAL A 110 11.88 -13.14 8.96
N GLY A 111 11.85 -14.40 8.52
CA GLY A 111 10.82 -14.90 7.62
C GLY A 111 10.80 -14.14 6.28
N PHE A 112 9.67 -13.53 5.93
CA PHE A 112 9.54 -12.80 4.67
C PHE A 112 10.44 -11.57 4.60
N TRP A 113 10.79 -10.99 5.76
CA TRP A 113 11.74 -9.88 5.85
C TRP A 113 13.18 -10.27 5.47
N ASN A 114 13.49 -11.57 5.33
CA ASN A 114 14.78 -12.00 4.78
C ASN A 114 14.80 -12.07 3.24
N TRP A 115 13.63 -12.01 2.60
CA TRP A 115 13.46 -12.16 1.15
C TRP A 115 13.12 -10.82 0.48
N SER A 116 12.40 -9.96 1.19
CA SER A 116 12.07 -8.60 0.75
C SER A 116 12.17 -7.66 1.92
N ARG A 117 12.56 -6.41 1.66
CA ARG A 117 12.60 -5.33 2.66
C ARG A 117 11.22 -4.79 3.00
N HIS A 118 10.25 -4.99 2.12
CA HIS A 118 8.85 -4.59 2.30
C HIS A 118 7.91 -5.70 1.84
N PRO A 119 7.92 -6.87 2.52
CA PRO A 119 7.12 -8.02 2.10
C PRO A 119 5.62 -7.76 2.24
N ASN A 120 5.20 -6.99 3.24
CA ASN A 120 3.81 -6.55 3.39
C ASN A 120 3.34 -5.72 2.18
N TYR A 121 4.18 -4.80 1.67
CA TYR A 121 3.87 -4.03 0.46
C TYR A 121 3.79 -4.91 -0.80
N PHE A 122 4.58 -5.97 -0.88
CA PHE A 122 4.47 -6.94 -1.97
C PHE A 122 3.13 -7.67 -1.93
N PHE A 123 2.67 -8.11 -0.75
CA PHE A 123 1.38 -8.78 -0.61
C PHE A 123 0.20 -7.84 -0.82
N GLU A 124 0.29 -6.59 -0.36
CA GLU A 124 -0.68 -5.54 -0.71
C GLU A 124 -0.76 -5.36 -2.23
N TRP A 125 0.38 -5.25 -2.91
CA TRP A 125 0.38 -5.19 -4.39
C TRP A 125 -0.20 -6.46 -5.04
N LEU A 126 0.12 -7.64 -4.51
CA LEU A 126 -0.42 -8.91 -5.00
C LEU A 126 -1.94 -8.97 -4.85
N HIS A 127 -2.51 -8.37 -3.80
CA HIS A 127 -3.96 -8.29 -3.60
C HIS A 127 -4.66 -7.64 -4.80
N TRP A 128 -4.06 -6.65 -5.46
CA TRP A 128 -4.67 -5.99 -6.62
C TRP A 128 -4.86 -6.89 -7.84
N PHE A 129 -4.10 -7.99 -7.94
CA PHE A 129 -4.33 -9.00 -8.98
C PHE A 129 -5.63 -9.77 -8.77
N THR A 130 -6.21 -9.77 -7.56
CA THR A 130 -7.55 -10.33 -7.31
C THR A 130 -8.58 -9.68 -8.25
N TYR A 131 -8.57 -8.35 -8.37
CA TYR A 131 -9.51 -7.63 -9.23
C TYR A 131 -9.26 -7.89 -10.71
N VAL A 132 -7.99 -8.07 -11.10
CA VAL A 132 -7.63 -8.45 -12.47
C VAL A 132 -8.23 -9.80 -12.81
N LEU A 133 -8.08 -10.79 -11.93
CA LEU A 133 -8.62 -12.14 -12.12
C LEU A 133 -10.15 -12.14 -12.13
N LEU A 134 -10.80 -11.35 -11.29
CA LEU A 134 -12.27 -11.21 -11.29
C LEU A 134 -12.81 -10.54 -12.56
N ALA A 135 -12.04 -9.64 -13.17
CA ALA A 135 -12.42 -8.92 -14.37
C ALA A 135 -12.12 -9.69 -15.67
N VAL A 136 -11.47 -10.86 -15.61
CA VAL A 136 -11.13 -11.66 -16.81
C VAL A 136 -12.40 -12.03 -17.57
N GLY A 137 -12.40 -11.78 -18.89
CA GLY A 137 -13.55 -12.02 -19.76
C GLY A 137 -14.54 -10.86 -19.84
N GLY A 138 -14.38 -9.83 -19.00
CA GLY A 138 -15.18 -8.61 -19.07
C GLY A 138 -14.68 -7.64 -20.15
N HIS A 139 -15.60 -6.88 -20.75
CA HIS A 139 -15.29 -5.83 -21.73
C HIS A 139 -14.43 -4.69 -21.15
N LEU A 140 -14.45 -4.49 -19.83
CA LEU A 140 -13.63 -3.51 -19.12
C LEU A 140 -12.36 -4.10 -18.48
N PHE A 141 -11.96 -5.33 -18.85
CA PHE A 141 -10.82 -6.02 -18.25
C PHE A 141 -9.56 -5.15 -18.17
N TRP A 142 -9.24 -4.38 -19.22
CA TRP A 142 -8.05 -3.53 -19.26
C TRP A 142 -8.00 -2.48 -18.13
N LEU A 143 -9.15 -2.04 -17.62
CA LEU A 143 -9.22 -1.08 -16.50
C LEU A 143 -8.77 -1.72 -15.18
N SER A 144 -8.89 -3.05 -15.04
CA SER A 144 -8.41 -3.76 -13.85
C SER A 144 -6.90 -3.72 -13.67
N LEU A 145 -6.15 -3.62 -14.78
CA LEU A 145 -4.69 -3.52 -14.77
C LEU A 145 -4.19 -2.21 -14.17
N ALA A 146 -5.03 -1.17 -14.12
CA ALA A 146 -4.71 0.07 -13.43
C ALA A 146 -4.41 -0.19 -11.94
N GLY A 147 -5.06 -1.17 -11.31
CA GLY A 147 -4.86 -1.49 -9.89
C GLY A 147 -3.41 -1.85 -9.56
N PRO A 148 -2.88 -2.97 -10.09
CA PRO A 148 -1.50 -3.38 -9.84
C PRO A 148 -0.47 -2.33 -10.28
N VAL A 149 -0.71 -1.62 -11.39
CA VAL A 149 0.22 -0.60 -11.89
C VAL A 149 0.27 0.61 -10.96
N VAL A 150 -0.89 1.18 -10.63
CA VAL A 150 -0.97 2.35 -9.76
C VAL A 150 -0.49 1.98 -8.35
N MET A 151 -0.90 0.83 -7.80
CA MET A 151 -0.43 0.40 -6.48
C MET A 151 1.09 0.21 -6.44
N PHE A 152 1.68 -0.41 -7.46
CA PHE A 152 3.13 -0.55 -7.56
C PHE A 152 3.84 0.81 -7.57
N LEU A 153 3.37 1.76 -8.38
CA LEU A 153 3.96 3.11 -8.45
C LEU A 153 3.84 3.86 -7.12
N PHE A 154 2.69 3.74 -6.44
CA PHE A 154 2.45 4.35 -5.14
C PHE A 154 3.41 3.82 -4.08
N LEU A 155 3.50 2.49 -3.96
CA LEU A 155 4.35 1.84 -2.97
C LEU A 155 5.83 2.03 -3.29
N TYR A 156 6.24 1.88 -4.54
CA TYR A 156 7.65 1.89 -4.91
C TYR A 156 8.23 3.31 -5.02
N ARG A 157 7.46 4.32 -5.47
CA ARG A 157 7.99 5.66 -5.76
C ARG A 157 7.43 6.79 -4.91
N VAL A 158 6.16 6.76 -4.51
CA VAL A 158 5.51 7.95 -3.94
C VAL A 158 5.52 7.94 -2.41
N SER A 159 4.87 6.95 -1.80
CA SER A 159 4.51 7.01 -0.38
C SER A 159 5.05 5.84 0.45
N GLY A 160 5.35 4.69 -0.16
CA GLY A 160 5.73 3.48 0.57
C GLY A 160 7.22 3.44 0.92
N ILE A 161 8.01 2.88 0.01
CA ILE A 161 9.41 2.47 0.24
C ILE A 161 10.32 3.66 0.53
N PRO A 162 10.37 4.74 -0.28
CA PRO A 162 11.41 5.77 -0.10
C PRO A 162 11.37 6.45 1.28
N TRP A 163 10.18 6.74 1.79
CA TRP A 163 10.00 7.39 3.09
C TRP A 163 10.32 6.46 4.26
N THR A 164 9.89 5.21 4.18
CA THR A 164 10.14 4.21 5.23
C THR A 164 11.62 3.84 5.29
N GLU A 165 12.28 3.69 4.13
CA GLU A 165 13.73 3.44 4.07
C GLU A 165 14.53 4.65 4.57
N ALA A 166 14.15 5.88 4.22
CA ALA A 166 14.82 7.08 4.73
C ALA A 166 14.71 7.20 6.26
N GLN A 167 13.57 6.85 6.85
CA GLN A 167 13.42 6.80 8.30
C GLN A 167 14.21 5.65 8.93
N ALA A 168 14.24 4.47 8.29
CA ALA A 168 15.00 3.32 8.77
C ALA A 168 16.51 3.61 8.77
N LEU A 169 17.02 4.27 7.73
CA LEU A 169 18.41 4.73 7.67
C LEU A 169 18.75 5.69 8.82
N ARG A 170 17.89 6.68 9.08
CA ARG A 170 18.10 7.62 10.20
C ARG A 170 18.11 6.96 11.58
N SER A 171 17.36 5.87 11.76
CA SER A 171 17.19 5.22 13.07
C SER A 171 18.12 4.03 13.31
N ARG A 172 18.59 3.35 12.25
CA ARG A 172 19.37 2.10 12.35
C ARG A 172 20.73 2.16 11.64
N GLY A 173 20.99 3.22 10.88
CA GLY A 173 22.29 3.48 10.25
C GLY A 173 22.82 2.31 9.43
N ASP A 174 24.05 1.89 9.75
CA ASP A 174 24.82 0.88 9.01
C ASP A 174 24.14 -0.49 8.94
N ASP A 175 23.37 -0.87 9.96
CA ASP A 175 22.63 -2.14 9.94
C ASP A 175 21.59 -2.16 8.81
N TYR A 176 20.90 -1.05 8.59
CA TYR A 176 19.93 -0.94 7.49
C TYR A 176 20.61 -0.77 6.13
N LEU A 177 21.75 -0.07 6.06
CA LEU A 177 22.55 0.02 4.84
C LEU A 177 23.01 -1.35 4.36
N ARG A 178 23.47 -2.21 5.29
CA ARG A 178 23.79 -3.61 4.98
C ARG A 178 22.57 -4.37 4.47
N TYR A 179 21.45 -4.23 5.16
CA TYR A 179 20.19 -4.86 4.75
C TYR A 179 19.74 -4.44 3.35
N GLN A 180 19.96 -3.19 2.94
CA GLN A 180 19.67 -2.71 1.59
C GLN A 180 20.53 -3.36 0.50
N ARG A 181 21.76 -3.78 0.84
CA ARG A 181 22.68 -4.48 -0.09
C ARG A 181 22.34 -5.96 -0.21
N GLU A 182 21.99 -6.57 0.92
CA GLU A 182 21.75 -8.02 1.03
C GLU A 182 20.35 -8.41 0.52
N VAL A 183 19.31 -7.62 0.80
CA VAL A 183 17.90 -8.02 0.59
C VAL A 183 17.20 -7.13 -0.43
N SER A 184 16.40 -7.72 -1.31
CA SER A 184 15.62 -7.00 -2.34
C SER A 184 14.60 -6.03 -1.75
N ALA A 185 14.41 -4.86 -2.35
CA ALA A 185 13.48 -3.85 -1.83
C ALA A 185 12.02 -4.32 -1.77
N PHE A 186 11.54 -4.98 -2.84
CA PHE A 186 10.10 -5.22 -3.03
C PHE A 186 9.81 -6.66 -3.42
N PHE A 187 10.35 -7.12 -4.55
CA PHE A 187 10.15 -8.50 -4.99
C PHE A 187 10.92 -9.48 -4.10
N PRO A 188 10.26 -10.52 -3.54
CA PRO A 188 10.93 -11.55 -2.75
C PRO A 188 12.02 -12.24 -3.56
N ARG A 189 13.27 -12.16 -3.10
CA ARG A 189 14.44 -12.80 -3.71
C ARG A 189 15.35 -13.35 -2.61
N PRO A 190 16.09 -14.44 -2.86
CA PRO A 190 17.08 -14.90 -1.91
C PRO A 190 18.10 -13.79 -1.61
N PRO A 191 18.51 -13.61 -0.35
CA PRO A 191 19.45 -12.57 0.03
C PRO A 191 20.80 -12.83 -0.62
N LYS A 192 21.45 -11.76 -1.10
CA LYS A 192 22.83 -11.79 -1.53
C LYS A 192 23.70 -11.86 -0.28
N ARG A 193 24.38 -13.00 -0.11
CA ARG A 193 25.40 -13.19 0.91
C ARG A 193 26.74 -13.29 0.19
N ASP A 194 27.67 -12.42 0.55
CA ASP A 194 29.07 -12.57 0.19
C ASP A 194 29.69 -13.76 0.95
#